data_AF-A0AA86QFC6-F1
#
_entry.id   AF-A0AA86QFC6-F1
#
_cell.length_a   1.000
_cell.length_b   1.000
_cell.length_c   1.000
_cell.angle_alpha   90.00
_cell.angle_beta   90.00
_cell.angle_gamma   90.00
#
_symmetry.space_group_name_H-M   'P 1'
#
loop_
_entity.id
_entity.type
_entity.pdbx_description
1 polymer ?
#
loop_
_entity_poly.entity_id
_entity_poly.type
_entity_poly.pdbx_seq_one_letter_code
_entity_poly.pdbx_strand_id
1 'polypeptide(L)'
;MLTKQQILMFEKTLLELVSAIVHQSISSKQLLFEFTQEILIKNRKGLWKQIGDQINASQIEVHDFYFNTWSLQFYEDCNQYKDEIKIIFQQVINNTSDYKLAIHQSIQTFLKEFPDNKCNERKIYQMLYQYAKSNHKLFGVQPKAYQLSLTIFENYAFQRAVDTELEQ
;
A
#
# COMPACT_ATOMS: atom_id res chain seq x y z
N MET A 1 -15.46 3.76 -10.97
CA MET A 1 -14.86 4.87 -10.19
C MET A 1 -16.01 5.56 -9.46
N LEU A 2 -15.87 5.83 -8.16
CA LEU A 2 -16.96 6.38 -7.36
C LEU A 2 -17.38 7.78 -7.85
N THR A 3 -18.69 8.04 -7.81
CA THR A 3 -19.28 9.37 -8.07
C THR A 3 -19.01 10.34 -6.91
N LYS A 4 -19.19 11.64 -7.14
CA LYS A 4 -19.05 12.66 -6.07
C LYS A 4 -19.93 12.36 -4.86
N GLN A 5 -21.18 11.93 -5.08
CA GLN A 5 -22.10 11.58 -4.01
C GLN A 5 -21.61 10.35 -3.23
N GLN A 6 -21.12 9.32 -3.92
CA GLN A 6 -20.55 8.13 -3.31
C GLN A 6 -19.29 8.43 -2.48
N ILE A 7 -18.44 9.34 -2.96
CA ILE A 7 -17.25 9.79 -2.22
C ILE A 7 -17.64 10.47 -0.90
N LEU A 8 -18.68 11.31 -0.90
CA LEU A 8 -19.17 11.96 0.32
C LEU A 8 -19.74 10.94 1.32
N MET A 9 -20.42 9.90 0.82
CA MET A 9 -20.98 8.85 1.67
C MET A 9 -19.91 7.87 2.18
N PHE A 10 -18.85 7.64 1.41
CA PHE A 10 -17.79 6.69 1.74
C PHE A 10 -17.20 6.93 3.14
N GLU A 11 -16.78 8.16 3.44
CA GLU A 11 -16.10 8.46 4.70
C GLU A 11 -17.03 8.30 5.91
N LYS A 12 -18.29 8.72 5.77
CA LYS A 12 -19.31 8.54 6.79
C LYS A 12 -19.56 7.05 7.07
N THR A 13 -19.74 6.25 6.02
CA THR A 13 -19.96 4.81 6.16
C THR A 13 -18.73 4.11 6.74
N LEU A 14 -17.52 4.50 6.32
CA LEU A 14 -16.28 3.97 6.87
C LEU A 14 -16.19 4.25 8.38
N LEU A 15 -16.48 5.49 8.80
CA LEU A 15 -16.50 5.90 10.20
C LEU A 15 -17.48 5.06 11.03
N GLU A 16 -18.72 4.89 10.54
CA GLU A 16 -19.76 4.14 11.24
C GLU A 16 -19.36 2.67 11.43
N LEU A 17 -18.87 2.01 10.38
CA LEU A 17 -18.46 0.61 10.44
C LEU A 17 -17.23 0.40 11.32
N VAL A 18 -16.20 1.24 11.17
CA VAL A 18 -14.98 1.14 11.99
C VAL A 18 -15.31 1.39 13.46
N SER A 19 -16.10 2.43 13.78
CA SER A 19 -16.50 2.72 15.17
C SER A 19 -17.30 1.55 15.79
N ALA A 20 -18.14 0.88 15.01
CA ALA A 20 -18.87 -0.31 15.46
C ALA A 20 -17.95 -1.50 15.74
N ILE A 21 -16.87 -1.66 14.96
CA ILE A 21 -15.89 -2.75 15.13
C ILE A 21 -14.99 -2.49 16.35
N VAL A 22 -14.49 -1.26 16.53
CA VAL A 22 -13.54 -0.95 17.61
C VAL A 22 -14.22 -0.58 18.92
N HIS A 23 -15.55 -0.40 18.93
CA HIS A 23 -16.35 0.03 20.07
C HIS A 23 -15.85 1.34 20.72
N GLN A 24 -15.33 2.27 19.91
CA GLN A 24 -14.77 3.55 20.36
C GLN A 24 -15.25 4.70 19.48
N SER A 25 -15.37 5.89 20.07
CA SER A 25 -15.63 7.12 19.33
C SER A 25 -14.39 7.56 18.57
N ILE A 26 -14.50 7.74 17.26
CA ILE A 26 -13.40 8.21 16.42
C ILE A 26 -13.55 9.71 16.20
N SER A 27 -12.65 10.49 16.78
CA SER A 27 -12.72 11.95 16.82
C SER A 27 -12.04 12.65 15.64
N SER A 28 -11.25 11.93 14.85
CA SER A 28 -10.51 12.51 13.73
C SER A 28 -10.34 11.52 12.57
N LYS A 29 -10.09 12.05 11.36
CA LYS A 29 -9.79 11.24 10.17
C LYS A 29 -8.49 10.45 10.31
N GLN A 30 -7.50 11.01 10.99
CA GLN A 30 -6.22 10.34 11.27
C GLN A 30 -6.46 9.08 12.11
N LEU A 31 -7.24 9.22 13.18
CA LEU A 31 -7.60 8.09 14.03
C LEU A 31 -8.47 7.05 13.29
N LEU A 32 -9.38 7.50 12.41
CA LEU A 32 -10.14 6.60 11.53
C LEU A 32 -9.20 5.78 10.63
N PHE A 33 -8.20 6.44 10.04
CA PHE A 33 -7.23 5.80 9.18
C PHE A 33 -6.41 4.74 9.96
N GLU A 34 -5.90 5.08 11.14
CA GLU A 34 -5.15 4.18 12.02
C GLU A 34 -5.96 2.93 12.38
N PHE A 35 -7.19 3.09 12.88
CA PHE A 35 -8.06 1.95 13.17
C PHE A 35 -8.41 1.12 11.93
N THR A 36 -8.57 1.77 10.77
CA THR A 36 -8.80 1.03 9.53
C THR A 36 -7.60 0.17 9.18
N GLN A 37 -6.37 0.66 9.35
CA GLN A 37 -5.16 -0.15 9.13
C GLN A 37 -5.12 -1.37 10.06
N GLU A 38 -5.45 -1.20 11.35
CA GLU A 38 -5.50 -2.32 12.31
C GLU A 38 -6.55 -3.37 11.96
N ILE A 39 -7.76 -2.95 11.57
CA ILE A 39 -8.84 -3.85 11.15
C ILE A 39 -8.46 -4.62 9.90
N LEU A 40 -7.78 -3.97 8.94
CA LEU A 40 -7.37 -4.63 7.71
C LEU A 40 -6.32 -5.71 7.95
N ILE A 41 -5.50 -5.56 8.99
CA ILE A 41 -4.54 -6.59 9.42
C ILE A 41 -5.28 -7.77 10.08
N LYS A 42 -6.23 -7.50 10.98
CA LYS A 42 -6.84 -8.54 11.84
C LYS A 42 -8.08 -9.22 11.24
N ASN A 43 -8.89 -8.50 10.44
CA ASN A 43 -10.20 -9.01 10.01
C ASN A 43 -10.73 -8.31 8.73
N ARG A 44 -10.00 -8.47 7.62
CA ARG A 44 -10.26 -7.79 6.34
C ARG A 44 -11.58 -8.19 5.65
N LYS A 45 -12.18 -9.32 6.01
CA LYS A 45 -13.25 -9.94 5.21
C LYS A 45 -14.56 -9.18 5.35
N GLY A 46 -14.94 -8.48 4.27
CA GLY A 46 -16.30 -7.95 4.09
C GLY A 46 -16.47 -6.45 4.31
N LEU A 47 -15.48 -5.74 4.87
CA LEU A 47 -15.56 -4.29 5.10
C LEU A 47 -15.90 -3.54 3.80
N TRP A 48 -15.13 -3.77 2.74
CA TRP A 48 -15.35 -3.11 1.43
C TRP A 48 -16.67 -3.48 0.78
N LYS A 49 -17.15 -4.71 1.02
CA LYS A 49 -18.44 -5.15 0.52
C LYS A 49 -19.57 -4.40 1.24
N GLN A 50 -19.52 -4.33 2.57
CA GLN A 50 -20.50 -3.61 3.37
C GLN A 50 -20.56 -2.12 3.03
N ILE A 51 -19.40 -1.47 2.86
CA ILE A 51 -19.35 -0.09 2.40
C ILE A 51 -19.99 0.02 1.00
N GLY A 52 -19.61 -0.87 0.07
CA GLY A 52 -20.15 -0.90 -1.29
C GLY A 52 -21.67 -1.04 -1.34
N ASP A 53 -22.22 -1.94 -0.53
CA ASP A 53 -23.67 -2.17 -0.41
C ASP A 53 -24.40 -0.89 0.07
N GLN A 54 -23.81 -0.13 1.01
CA GLN A 54 -24.42 1.11 1.53
C GLN A 54 -24.34 2.29 0.57
N ILE A 55 -23.29 2.39 -0.24
CA ILE A 55 -23.09 3.50 -1.19
C ILE A 55 -23.45 3.13 -2.63
N ASN A 56 -24.06 1.96 -2.85
CA ASN A 56 -24.42 1.43 -4.16
C ASN A 56 -23.22 1.41 -5.13
N ALA A 57 -22.08 0.87 -4.68
CA ALA A 57 -20.86 0.71 -5.46
C ALA A 57 -20.33 -0.72 -5.34
N SER A 58 -19.57 -1.18 -6.32
CA SER A 58 -18.94 -2.50 -6.23
C SER A 58 -17.85 -2.53 -5.16
N GLN A 59 -17.64 -3.70 -4.55
CA GLN A 59 -16.54 -3.92 -3.59
C GLN A 59 -15.18 -3.48 -4.15
N ILE A 60 -14.93 -3.75 -5.44
CA ILE A 60 -13.68 -3.41 -6.11
C ILE A 60 -13.51 -1.89 -6.19
N GLU A 61 -14.55 -1.15 -6.58
CA GLU A 61 -14.47 0.31 -6.66
C GLU A 61 -14.22 0.98 -5.31
N VAL A 62 -14.82 0.44 -4.24
CA VAL A 62 -14.62 0.92 -2.88
C VAL A 62 -13.20 0.63 -2.40
N HIS A 63 -12.74 -0.60 -2.60
CA HIS A 63 -11.37 -1.01 -2.30
C HIS A 63 -10.37 -0.08 -3.00
N ASP A 64 -10.54 0.10 -4.31
CA ASP A 64 -9.63 0.90 -5.11
C ASP A 64 -9.68 2.38 -4.71
N PHE A 65 -10.86 2.92 -4.41
CA PHE A 65 -10.99 4.28 -3.93
C PHE A 65 -10.25 4.47 -2.59
N TYR A 66 -10.40 3.54 -1.65
CA TYR A 66 -9.69 3.60 -0.37
C TYR A 66 -8.18 3.62 -0.57
N PHE A 67 -7.62 2.61 -1.25
CA PHE A 67 -6.16 2.45 -1.37
C PHE A 67 -5.49 3.41 -2.35
N ASN A 68 -6.21 3.90 -3.36
CA ASN A 68 -5.62 4.77 -4.40
C ASN A 68 -5.93 6.25 -4.20
N THR A 69 -6.89 6.61 -3.34
CA THR A 69 -7.33 8.01 -3.20
C THR A 69 -7.46 8.43 -1.74
N TRP A 70 -8.30 7.75 -0.95
CA TRP A 70 -8.61 8.23 0.40
C TRP A 70 -7.43 8.04 1.36
N SER A 71 -6.81 6.86 1.40
CA SER A 71 -5.70 6.56 2.32
C SER A 71 -4.44 7.36 2.03
N LEU A 72 -4.23 7.78 0.78
CA LEU A 72 -3.04 8.54 0.37
C LEU A 72 -2.95 9.92 1.04
N GLN A 73 -4.05 10.44 1.58
CA GLN A 73 -4.11 11.73 2.28
C GLN A 73 -3.34 11.73 3.61
N PHE A 74 -3.04 10.54 4.16
CA PHE A 74 -2.37 10.36 5.45
C PHE A 74 -0.88 10.02 5.33
N TYR A 75 -0.36 9.94 4.10
CA TYR A 75 1.05 9.66 3.84
C TYR A 75 1.75 10.93 3.34
N GLU A 76 3.05 11.02 3.63
CA GLU A 76 3.91 12.07 3.10
C GLU A 76 4.41 11.73 1.68
N ASP A 77 4.85 12.77 0.96
CA ASP A 77 5.47 12.57 -0.35
C ASP A 77 6.87 11.96 -0.19
N CYS A 78 7.11 10.85 -0.90
CA CYS A 78 8.37 10.13 -0.90
C CYS A 78 9.44 10.71 -1.82
N ASN A 79 9.12 11.76 -2.56
CA ASN A 79 10.08 12.39 -3.45
C ASN A 79 11.33 12.93 -2.73
N GLN A 80 11.21 13.31 -1.45
CA GLN A 80 12.37 13.76 -0.66
C GLN A 80 13.41 12.65 -0.42
N TYR A 81 13.00 11.38 -0.43
CA TYR A 81 13.86 10.21 -0.22
C TYR A 81 14.26 9.52 -1.52
N LYS A 82 13.96 10.15 -2.67
CA LYS A 82 14.05 9.49 -3.97
C LYS A 82 15.47 9.03 -4.29
N ASP A 83 16.49 9.76 -3.88
CA ASP A 83 17.87 9.44 -4.22
C ASP A 83 18.43 8.37 -3.26
N GLU A 84 18.09 8.44 -1.98
CA GLU A 84 18.36 7.42 -0.97
C GLU A 84 17.76 6.06 -1.38
N ILE A 85 16.48 6.05 -1.75
CA ILE A 85 15.78 4.84 -2.22
C ILE A 85 16.48 4.22 -3.43
N LYS A 86 16.97 5.03 -4.38
CA LYS A 86 17.71 4.52 -5.56
C LYS A 86 19.09 3.97 -5.17
N ILE A 87 19.79 4.62 -4.25
CA ILE A 87 21.11 4.17 -3.78
C ILE A 87 20.97 2.80 -3.11
N ILE A 88 20.00 2.65 -2.20
CA ILE A 88 19.68 1.36 -1.58
C ILE A 88 19.39 0.32 -2.65
N PHE A 89 18.55 0.65 -3.64
CA PHE A 89 18.22 -0.29 -4.71
C PHE A 89 19.42 -0.72 -5.54
N GLN A 90 20.32 0.21 -5.89
CA GLN A 90 21.56 -0.11 -6.61
C GLN A 90 22.46 -1.05 -5.79
N GLN A 91 22.59 -0.82 -4.49
CA GLN A 91 23.37 -1.69 -3.62
C GLN A 91 22.77 -3.10 -3.55
N VAL A 92 21.44 -3.21 -3.48
CA VAL A 92 20.76 -4.50 -3.41
C VAL A 92 20.84 -5.24 -4.75
N ILE A 93 20.47 -4.61 -5.86
CA ILE A 93 20.41 -5.27 -7.18
C ILE A 93 21.78 -5.72 -7.69
N ASN A 94 22.87 -5.07 -7.26
CA ASN A 94 24.23 -5.54 -7.58
C ASN A 94 24.56 -6.88 -6.91
N ASN A 95 23.84 -7.24 -5.83
CA ASN A 95 24.02 -8.47 -5.07
C ASN A 95 22.92 -9.53 -5.35
N THR A 96 21.91 -9.21 -6.17
CA THR A 96 20.85 -10.15 -6.54
C THR A 96 20.47 -10.02 -8.01
N SER A 97 20.35 -11.13 -8.72
CA SER A 97 19.89 -11.15 -10.12
C SER A 97 18.35 -11.08 -10.25
N ASP A 98 17.62 -11.12 -9.14
CA ASP A 98 16.16 -11.03 -9.11
C ASP A 98 15.72 -9.61 -8.73
N TYR A 99 15.15 -8.90 -9.72
CA TYR A 99 14.68 -7.53 -9.52
C TYR A 99 13.50 -7.42 -8.55
N LYS A 100 12.61 -8.42 -8.48
CA LYS A 100 11.45 -8.37 -7.56
C LYS A 100 11.94 -8.48 -6.13
N LEU A 101 12.87 -9.40 -5.90
CA LEU A 101 13.55 -9.55 -4.63
C LEU A 101 14.32 -8.27 -4.28
N ALA A 102 15.01 -7.66 -5.25
CA ALA A 102 15.74 -6.42 -5.03
C ALA A 102 14.83 -5.26 -4.61
N ILE A 103 13.68 -5.07 -5.29
CA ILE A 103 12.70 -4.05 -4.90
C ILE A 103 12.22 -4.29 -3.48
N HIS A 104 11.87 -5.53 -3.15
CA HIS A 104 11.39 -5.89 -1.82
C HIS A 104 12.43 -5.61 -0.73
N GLN A 105 13.65 -6.12 -0.89
CA GLN A 105 14.74 -5.90 0.05
C GLN A 105 15.07 -4.41 0.20
N SER A 106 15.00 -3.64 -0.90
CA SER A 106 15.24 -2.20 -0.85
C SER A 106 14.19 -1.44 -0.04
N ILE A 107 12.92 -1.83 -0.16
CA ILE A 107 11.84 -1.27 0.67
C ILE A 107 12.08 -1.60 2.15
N GLN A 108 12.43 -2.85 2.46
CA GLN A 108 12.71 -3.25 3.85
C GLN A 108 13.90 -2.50 4.44
N THR A 109 15.00 -2.37 3.70
CA THR A 109 16.16 -1.58 4.11
C THR A 109 15.79 -0.12 4.32
N PHE A 110 15.04 0.49 3.40
CA PHE A 110 14.56 1.86 3.55
C PHE A 110 13.71 2.06 4.81
N LEU A 111 12.73 1.18 5.06
CA LEU A 111 11.87 1.28 6.25
C LEU A 111 12.65 1.10 7.56
N LYS A 112 13.74 0.32 7.54
CA LYS A 112 14.64 0.14 8.68
C LYS A 112 15.53 1.36 8.93
N GLU A 113 16.06 1.98 7.86
CA GLU A 113 16.92 3.16 7.96
C GLU A 113 16.14 4.44 8.31
N PHE A 114 14.88 4.53 7.89
CA PHE A 114 14.00 5.68 8.11
C PHE A 114 12.73 5.26 8.86
N PRO A 115 12.80 4.81 10.13
CA PRO A 115 11.65 4.25 10.85
C PRO A 115 10.49 5.25 11.03
N ASP A 116 10.80 6.55 11.07
CA ASP A 116 9.81 7.62 11.23
C ASP A 116 9.20 8.10 9.90
N ASN A 117 9.56 7.47 8.76
CA ASN A 117 9.00 7.85 7.47
C ASN A 117 7.49 7.60 7.44
N LYS A 118 6.72 8.57 6.94
CA LYS A 118 5.28 8.43 6.70
C LYS A 118 4.99 8.14 5.24
N CYS A 119 5.92 7.49 4.56
CA CYS A 119 5.85 7.26 3.13
C CYS A 119 4.93 6.09 2.81
N ASN A 120 4.15 6.23 1.75
CA ASN A 120 3.34 5.11 1.28
C ASN A 120 4.24 4.07 0.59
N GLU A 121 4.34 2.85 1.15
CA GLU A 121 5.19 1.78 0.59
C GLU A 121 4.89 1.46 -0.88
N ARG A 122 3.62 1.58 -1.31
CA ARG A 122 3.26 1.36 -2.71
C ARG A 122 3.88 2.40 -3.62
N LYS A 123 4.00 3.65 -3.17
CA LYS A 123 4.68 4.71 -3.93
C LYS A 123 6.17 4.40 -4.08
N ILE A 124 6.82 3.95 -3.00
CA ILE A 124 8.21 3.50 -3.04
C ILE A 124 8.37 2.35 -4.03
N TYR A 125 7.51 1.33 -3.96
CA TYR A 125 7.50 0.21 -4.89
C TYR A 125 7.36 0.68 -6.35
N GLN A 126 6.41 1.58 -6.63
CA GLN A 126 6.21 2.14 -7.97
C GLN A 126 7.44 2.90 -8.45
N MET A 127 8.06 3.71 -7.60
CA MET A 127 9.30 4.45 -7.92
C MET A 127 10.43 3.48 -8.29
N LEU A 128 10.65 2.46 -7.48
CA LEU A 128 11.69 1.45 -7.70
C LEU A 128 11.43 0.62 -8.95
N TYR A 129 10.18 0.21 -9.18
CA TYR A 129 9.81 -0.53 -10.38
C TYR A 129 10.05 0.31 -11.65
N GLN A 130 9.65 1.58 -11.67
CA GLN A 130 9.89 2.46 -12.82
C GLN A 130 11.39 2.73 -13.02
N TYR A 131 12.13 2.90 -11.93
CA TYR A 131 13.58 3.07 -11.97
C TYR A 131 14.27 1.82 -12.55
N ALA A 132 13.94 0.63 -12.04
CA ALA A 132 14.46 -0.64 -12.51
C ALA A 132 14.12 -0.88 -13.98
N LYS A 133 12.88 -0.61 -14.40
CA LYS A 133 12.43 -0.73 -15.78
C LYS A 133 13.19 0.21 -16.72
N SER A 134 13.41 1.45 -16.30
CA SER A 134 14.14 2.45 -17.10
C SER A 134 15.62 2.10 -17.26
N ASN A 135 16.19 1.38 -16.28
CA ASN A 135 17.61 1.04 -16.21
C ASN A 135 17.89 -0.46 -16.40
N HIS A 136 16.95 -1.22 -16.98
CA HIS A 136 17.04 -2.68 -17.13
C HIS A 136 18.34 -3.16 -17.80
N LYS A 137 18.90 -2.36 -18.74
CA LYS A 137 20.19 -2.63 -19.38
C LYS A 137 21.38 -2.55 -18.42
N LEU A 138 21.36 -1.58 -17.50
CA LEU A 138 22.40 -1.39 -16.49
C LEU A 138 22.38 -2.54 -15.47
N PHE A 139 21.21 -3.09 -15.19
CA PHE A 139 21.04 -4.17 -14.21
C PHE A 139 21.08 -5.58 -14.82
N GLY A 140 21.30 -5.70 -16.14
CA GLY A 140 21.33 -7.01 -16.82
C GLY A 140 19.99 -7.77 -16.79
N VAL A 141 18.87 -7.09 -16.52
CA VAL A 141 17.54 -7.73 -16.37
C VAL A 141 16.79 -7.68 -17.71
N GLN A 142 16.28 -8.83 -18.15
CA GLN A 142 15.52 -8.94 -19.40
C GLN A 142 14.14 -8.23 -19.30
N PRO A 143 13.73 -7.40 -20.28
CA PRO A 143 12.46 -6.67 -20.28
C PRO A 143 11.20 -7.53 -20.10
N LYS A 144 11.25 -8.82 -20.47
CA LYS A 144 10.13 -9.76 -20.31
C LYS A 144 9.82 -10.09 -18.85
N ALA A 145 10.76 -9.86 -17.92
CA ALA A 145 10.56 -10.10 -16.49
C ALA A 145 9.61 -9.08 -15.82
N TYR A 146 9.34 -7.94 -16.48
CA TYR A 146 8.57 -6.82 -15.93
C TYR A 146 7.04 -6.92 -16.12
N GLN A 147 6.52 -8.00 -16.71
CA GLN A 147 5.06 -8.20 -16.79
C GLN A 147 4.50 -8.64 -15.42
N LEU A 148 3.42 -7.97 -14.99
CA LEU A 148 2.70 -7.98 -13.70
C LEU A 148 3.25 -7.02 -12.64
N SER A 149 2.67 -5.80 -12.56
CA SER A 149 3.05 -4.79 -11.55
C SER A 149 1.88 -4.15 -10.78
N LEU A 150 0.74 -4.85 -10.66
CA LEU A 150 -0.36 -4.45 -9.75
C LEU A 150 -0.79 -5.61 -8.84
N THR A 151 -1.00 -6.79 -9.42
CA THR A 151 -1.32 -8.04 -8.69
C THR A 151 -0.21 -8.49 -7.73
N ILE A 152 1.05 -8.15 -7.99
CA ILE A 152 2.16 -8.51 -7.09
C ILE A 152 2.14 -7.67 -5.80
N PHE A 153 1.74 -6.39 -5.87
CA PHE A 153 1.58 -5.59 -4.66
C PHE A 153 0.36 -6.05 -3.84
N GLU A 154 -0.71 -6.48 -4.50
CA GLU A 154 -1.87 -7.09 -3.85
C GLU A 154 -1.52 -8.43 -3.17
N ASN A 155 -0.67 -9.24 -3.79
CA ASN A 155 -0.09 -10.44 -3.17
C ASN A 155 0.96 -10.11 -2.09
N TYR A 156 1.64 -8.97 -2.16
CA TYR A 156 2.63 -8.55 -1.17
C TYR A 156 1.98 -8.06 0.13
N ALA A 157 0.90 -7.26 0.03
CA ALA A 157 0.07 -6.92 1.18
C ALA A 157 -0.55 -8.17 1.83
N PHE A 158 -0.84 -9.20 1.01
CA PHE A 158 -1.30 -10.50 1.48
C PHE A 158 -0.18 -11.30 2.18
N GLN A 159 1.04 -11.33 1.65
CA GLN A 159 2.16 -12.06 2.24
C GLN A 159 2.61 -11.48 3.60
N ARG A 160 2.67 -10.14 3.73
CA ARG A 160 3.00 -9.49 5.01
C ARG A 160 1.97 -9.81 6.11
N ALA A 161 0.69 -9.96 5.75
CA ALA A 161 -0.35 -10.36 6.70
C ALA A 161 -0.17 -11.82 7.16
N VAL A 162 0.24 -12.72 6.26
CA VAL A 162 0.51 -14.14 6.57
C VAL A 162 1.78 -14.30 7.41
N ASP A 163 2.84 -13.56 7.11
CA ASP A 163 4.12 -13.66 7.84
C ASP A 163 3.99 -13.12 9.28
N THR A 164 3.07 -12.17 9.53
CA THR A 164 2.80 -11.65 10.89
C THR A 164 1.95 -12.64 11.73
N GLU A 165 1.20 -13.56 11.10
CA GLU A 165 0.43 -14.61 11.78
C GLU A 165 1.27 -15.85 12.15
N LEU A 166 2.46 -16.01 11.56
CA LEU A 166 3.35 -17.15 11.81
C LEU A 166 4.42 -16.88 12.88
N GLU A 167 4.52 -15.65 13.39
CA GLU A 167 5.43 -15.24 14.46
C GLU A 167 4.74 -15.09 15.85
N GLN A 168 3.47 -15.48 15.99
CA GLN A 168 2.71 -15.54 17.26
C GLN A 168 2.41 -16.99 17.67
#